data_AF-A0ABD3ZE79-F1
#
_entry.id   AF-A0ABD3ZE79-F1
#
_cell.length_a   1.000
_cell.length_b   1.000
_cell.length_c   1.000
_cell.angle_alpha   90.00
_cell.angle_beta   90.00
_cell.angle_gamma   90.00
#
_symmetry.space_group_name_H-M   'P 1'
#
loop_
_entity.id
_entity.type
_entity.pdbx_description
1 polymer ?
#
loop_
_entity_poly.entity_id
_entity_poly.type
_entity_poly.pdbx_seq_one_letter_code
_entity_poly.pdbx_strand_id
1 'polypeptide(L)'
;MSQMLTESEELASDLVACQLVIKQILDVIDVIAPTEVREKMASQLKSINFDKASIDPVTKRGVQKAIALIELKFAQQEQAH
;
A
#
# COMPACT_ATOMS: atom_id res chain seq x y z
N MET A 1 -6.57 -20.62 -24.36
CA MET A 1 -6.44 -21.55 -23.22
C MET A 1 -6.05 -20.71 -22.02
N SER A 2 -6.89 -20.61 -20.98
CA SER A 2 -6.46 -20.01 -19.72
C SER A 2 -5.46 -20.98 -19.10
N GLN A 3 -4.18 -20.64 -19.17
CA GLN A 3 -3.17 -21.30 -18.36
C GLN A 3 -3.60 -21.07 -16.90
N MET A 4 -3.88 -22.14 -16.15
CA MET A 4 -4.07 -21.99 -14.70
C MET A 4 -2.76 -21.50 -14.12
N LEU A 5 -2.82 -20.35 -13.44
CA LEU A 5 -1.68 -19.80 -12.72
C LEU A 5 -1.32 -20.78 -11.60
N THR A 6 -0.04 -20.96 -11.35
CA THR A 6 0.43 -21.64 -10.14
C THR A 6 0.07 -20.79 -8.91
N GLU A 7 -0.05 -21.40 -7.73
CA GLU A 7 -0.33 -20.65 -6.48
C GLU A 7 0.63 -19.48 -6.25
N SER A 8 1.90 -19.62 -6.65
CA SER A 8 2.89 -18.54 -6.57
C SER A 8 2.63 -17.40 -7.56
N GLU A 9 2.07 -17.69 -8.73
CA GLU A 9 1.71 -16.69 -9.74
C GLU A 9 0.42 -15.97 -9.38
N GLU A 10 -0.57 -16.68 -8.81
CA GLU A 10 -1.78 -16.06 -8.23
C GLU A 10 -1.40 -15.12 -7.09
N LEU A 11 -0.53 -15.56 -6.18
CA LEU A 11 -0.01 -14.72 -5.10
C LEU A 11 0.72 -13.48 -5.62
N ALA A 12 1.53 -13.62 -6.68
CA ALA A 12 2.22 -12.50 -7.29
C ALA A 12 1.22 -11.52 -7.95
N SER A 13 0.21 -12.05 -8.64
CA SER A 13 -0.87 -11.28 -9.25
C SER A 13 -1.67 -10.50 -8.20
N ASP A 14 -2.06 -11.13 -7.10
CA ASP A 14 -2.81 -10.50 -6.01
C ASP A 14 -2.00 -9.37 -5.35
N LEU A 15 -0.70 -9.60 -5.13
CA LEU A 15 0.18 -8.55 -4.59
C LEU A 15 0.32 -7.36 -5.55
N VAL A 16 0.38 -7.59 -6.86
CA VAL A 16 0.39 -6.53 -7.88
C VAL A 16 -0.96 -5.81 -7.92
N ALA A 17 -2.07 -6.53 -7.86
CA ALA A 17 -3.41 -5.97 -7.81
C ALA A 17 -3.61 -5.08 -6.57
N CYS A 18 -3.23 -5.56 -5.38
CA CYS A 18 -3.24 -4.76 -4.16
C CYS A 18 -2.40 -3.49 -4.31
N GLN A 19 -1.19 -3.61 -4.87
CA GLN A 19 -0.30 -2.46 -5.09
C GLN A 19 -0.90 -1.42 -6.04
N LEU A 20 -1.59 -1.83 -7.09
CA LEU A 20 -2.29 -0.93 -8.02
C LEU A 20 -3.47 -0.22 -7.36
N VAL A 21 -4.28 -0.95 -6.57
CA VAL A 21 -5.40 -0.37 -5.81
C VAL A 21 -4.90 0.64 -4.78
N ILE A 22 -3.83 0.31 -4.04
CA ILE A 22 -3.20 1.23 -3.07
C ILE A 22 -2.72 2.49 -3.77
N LYS A 23 -2.01 2.36 -4.90
CA LYS A 23 -1.56 3.50 -5.71
C LYS A 23 -2.75 4.38 -6.12
N GLN A 24 -3.82 3.78 -6.63
CA GLN A 24 -4.98 4.52 -7.09
C GLN A 24 -5.72 5.26 -5.97
N ILE A 25 -5.82 4.66 -4.78
CA ILE A 25 -6.34 5.34 -3.58
C ILE A 25 -5.47 6.54 -3.21
N LEU A 26 -4.14 6.38 -3.19
CA LEU A 26 -3.21 7.46 -2.86
C LEU A 26 -3.21 8.59 -3.90
N ASP A 27 -3.42 8.28 -5.18
CA ASP A 27 -3.54 9.28 -6.24
C ASP A 27 -4.84 10.07 -6.12
N VAL A 28 -5.95 9.42 -5.75
CA VAL A 28 -7.23 10.10 -5.49
C VAL A 28 -7.12 11.00 -4.26
N ILE A 29 -6.55 10.51 -3.15
CA ILE A 29 -6.33 11.30 -1.92
C ILE A 29 -5.51 12.57 -2.22
N ASP A 30 -4.50 12.48 -3.09
CA ASP A 30 -3.66 13.62 -3.44
C ASP A 30 -4.43 14.77 -4.09
N VAL A 31 -5.43 14.42 -4.91
CA VAL A 31 -6.28 15.39 -5.61
C VAL A 31 -7.32 16.01 -4.68
N ILE A 32 -7.87 15.23 -3.74
CA ILE A 32 -9.05 15.64 -2.96
C ILE A 32 -8.74 16.10 -1.53
N ALA A 33 -7.64 15.65 -0.93
CA ALA A 33 -7.36 15.88 0.48
C ALA A 33 -6.36 17.02 0.69
N PRO A 34 -6.67 18.01 1.56
CA PRO A 34 -5.71 19.04 1.94
C PRO A 34 -4.52 18.45 2.70
N THR A 35 -3.39 19.15 2.68
CA THR A 35 -2.10 18.66 3.20
C THR A 35 -2.19 18.18 4.66
N GLU A 36 -2.92 18.88 5.54
CA GLU A 36 -3.04 18.46 6.95
C GLU A 36 -3.78 17.12 7.12
N VAL A 37 -4.72 16.81 6.22
CA VAL A 37 -5.43 15.53 6.24
C VAL A 37 -4.50 14.41 5.77
N ARG A 38 -3.68 14.66 4.74
CA ARG A 38 -2.71 13.68 4.24
C ARG A 38 -1.66 13.34 5.29
N GLU A 39 -1.13 14.33 6.02
CA GLU A 39 -0.18 14.11 7.12
C GLU A 39 -0.79 13.32 8.28
N LYS A 40 -2.02 13.64 8.69
CA LYS A 40 -2.74 12.87 9.73
C LYS A 40 -2.99 11.43 9.30
N MET A 41 -3.40 11.21 8.05
CA MET A 41 -3.61 9.87 7.51
C MET A 41 -2.31 9.08 7.46
N ALA A 42 -1.19 9.69 7.02
CA ALA A 42 0.12 9.05 7.02
C ALA A 42 0.56 8.66 8.44
N SER A 43 0.35 9.54 9.42
CA SER A 43 0.65 9.26 10.84
C SER A 43 -0.20 8.10 11.39
N GLN A 44 -1.50 8.09 11.11
CA GLN A 44 -2.39 6.99 11.50
C GLN A 44 -1.99 5.67 10.85
N LEU A 45 -1.68 5.66 9.55
CA LEU A 45 -1.20 4.47 8.82
C LEU A 45 0.09 3.91 9.43
N LYS A 46 1.05 4.76 9.81
CA LYS A 46 2.30 4.36 10.48
C LYS A 46 2.09 3.75 11.87
N SER A 47 0.99 4.08 12.55
CA SER A 47 0.65 3.56 13.88
C SER A 47 -0.01 2.18 13.88
N ILE A 48 -0.43 1.67 12.72
CA ILE A 48 -1.09 0.37 12.66
C ILE A 48 -0.04 -0.71 12.86
N ASN A 49 -0.20 -1.51 13.93
CA ASN A 49 0.67 -2.64 14.18
C ASN A 49 0.20 -3.87 13.38
N PHE A 50 1.03 -4.29 12.42
CA PHE A 50 0.78 -5.43 11.54
C PHE A 50 1.51 -6.71 11.95
N ASP A 51 2.23 -6.69 13.08
CA ASP A 51 2.84 -7.89 13.69
C ASP A 51 1.85 -8.63 14.61
N LYS A 52 0.62 -8.84 14.13
CA LYS A 52 -0.34 -9.71 14.83
C LYS A 52 -0.11 -11.16 14.38
N ALA A 53 0.02 -12.07 15.35
CA ALA A 53 0.23 -13.50 15.11
C ALA A 53 -0.87 -14.18 14.26
N SER A 54 -2.03 -13.54 14.13
CA SER A 54 -3.17 -13.97 13.32
C SER A 54 -3.19 -13.43 11.88
N ILE A 55 -2.21 -12.61 11.50
CA ILE A 55 -2.09 -12.11 10.13
C ILE A 55 -1.26 -13.10 9.33
N ASP A 56 -1.87 -13.64 8.27
CA ASP A 56 -1.19 -14.58 7.38
C ASP A 56 0.01 -13.91 6.66
N PRO A 57 0.99 -14.69 6.18
CA PRO A 57 2.19 -14.15 5.54
C PRO A 57 1.91 -13.30 4.29
N VAL A 58 0.81 -13.54 3.59
CA VAL A 58 0.42 -12.82 2.37
C VAL A 58 -0.06 -11.43 2.72
N THR A 59 -0.99 -11.34 3.68
CA THR A 59 -1.51 -10.09 4.22
C THR A 59 -0.37 -9.26 4.82
N LYS A 60 0.55 -9.87 5.56
CA LYS A 60 1.75 -9.18 6.08
C LYS A 60 2.59 -8.57 4.96
N ARG A 61 2.85 -9.33 3.89
CA ARG A 61 3.66 -8.87 2.74
C ARG A 61 2.96 -7.77 1.94
N GLY A 62 1.65 -7.88 1.73
CA GLY A 62 0.84 -6.88 1.03
C GLY A 62 0.86 -5.54 1.77
N VAL A 63 0.70 -5.58 3.10
CA VAL A 63 0.79 -4.39 3.94
C VAL A 63 2.18 -3.77 3.94
N GLN A 64 3.25 -4.56 4.07
CA GLN A 64 4.62 -4.03 4.05
C GLN A 64 4.92 -3.29 2.72
N LYS A 65 4.46 -3.84 1.60
CA LYS A 65 4.53 -3.16 0.30
C LYS A 65 3.71 -1.86 0.29
N ALA A 66 2.52 -1.87 0.86
CA ALA A 66 1.67 -0.67 0.97
C ALA A 66 2.41 0.45 1.72
N ILE A 67 2.98 0.14 2.88
CA ILE A 67 3.75 1.08 3.70
C ILE A 67 4.92 1.65 2.90
N ALA A 68 5.72 0.82 2.25
CA ALA A 68 6.87 1.28 1.46
C ALA A 68 6.46 2.22 0.31
N LEU A 69 5.33 1.95 -0.35
CA LEU A 69 4.81 2.81 -1.43
C LEU A 69 4.30 4.15 -0.92
N ILE A 70 3.64 4.14 0.24
CA ILE A 70 3.20 5.34 0.95
C ILE A 70 4.42 6.19 1.29
N GLU A 71 5.44 5.61 1.94
CA GLU A 71 6.67 6.32 2.32
C GLU A 71 7.40 6.91 1.12
N LEU A 72 7.54 6.17 0.01
CA LEU A 72 8.12 6.69 -1.23
C LEU A 72 7.35 7.92 -1.75
N LYS A 73 6.01 7.86 -1.77
CA LYS A 73 5.18 8.96 -2.28
C LYS A 73 5.28 10.19 -1.38
N PHE A 74 5.22 10.01 -0.06
CA PHE A 74 5.32 11.11 0.89
C PHE A 74 6.74 11.71 0.96
N ALA A 75 7.81 10.90 0.89
CA ALA A 75 9.19 11.40 0.83
C ALA A 75 9.47 12.21 -0.45
N GLN A 76 8.88 11.82 -1.58
CA GLN A 76 8.93 12.59 -2.81
C GLN A 76 8.19 13.93 -2.69
N GLN A 77 7.15 14.02 -1.86
CA GLN A 77 6.45 15.29 -1.59
C GLN A 77 7.27 16.24 -0.71
N GLU A 78 8.00 15.75 0.29
CA GLU A 78 8.92 16.57 1.11
C GLU A 78 10.08 17.18 0.30
N GLN A 79 10.54 16.51 -0.77
CA GLN A 79 11.61 17.04 -1.64
C GLN A 79 11.11 18.01 -2.72
N ALA A 80 9.80 18.07 -2.96
CA ALA A 80 9.20 18.94 -3.97
C ALA A 80 8.76 20.32 -3.43
N HIS A 81 9.08 20.63 -2.17
CA HIS A 81 8.74 21.89 -1.49
C HIS A 81 9.97 22.75 -1.18
#